data_AF-A0A7V9C9K0-F1
#
_entry.id   AF-A0A7V9C9K0-F1
#
_cell.length_a   1.000
_cell.length_b   1.000
_cell.length_c   1.000
_cell.angle_alpha   90.00
_cell.angle_beta   90.00
_cell.angle_gamma   90.00
#
_symmetry.space_group_name_H-M   'P 1'
#
loop_
_entity.id
_entity.type
_entity.pdbx_description
1 polymer ?
#
loop_
_entity_poly.entity_id
_entity_poly.type
_entity_poly.pdbx_seq_one_letter_code
_entity_poly.pdbx_strand_id
1 'polypeptide(L)'
;MEFDEDKIVASSFDELRGETQRFSTQEMVVCPRCARRSPPTRMKCLYCGAALPETEATKALRRPALKTLEEWEQGFNVVLLPDGSAAISDTASHEASALLRLGKNAFEEMLKVNVPLPLARVATEDEAQLLEKRFGELNFAVEIIPDVALVTETKVPKRVRQLQWTDDEITFTTKGSDESQRIRSKDIMLLVLGRLRKLRIEVEEGRGRRGGDKEVVESREMFEDESVLDVHASATGLRWRIAAENFDFSCLGERKNLLVAQNFRTLTDELRGRAITARFCDDYTRLRPFLAHAWPLTERTEAGGLRRSRPGRFHTEAATIMNNEAQFTRYSCLLHHLELRRRVKGE
;
A
#
# COMPACT_ATOMS: atom_id res chain seq x y z
N MET A 1 6.29 18.44 -15.78
CA MET A 1 5.07 17.74 -16.22
C MET A 1 4.28 17.49 -14.96
N GLU A 2 3.44 18.46 -14.57
CA GLU A 2 2.56 18.33 -13.41
C GLU A 2 1.50 17.29 -13.78
N PHE A 3 1.55 16.13 -13.12
CA PHE A 3 0.48 15.16 -13.18
C PHE A 3 -0.63 15.67 -12.26
N ASP A 4 -1.81 15.90 -12.83
CA ASP A 4 -3.03 16.21 -12.10
C ASP A 4 -3.49 14.94 -11.36
N GLU A 5 -2.80 14.61 -10.26
CA GLU A 5 -2.93 13.35 -9.51
C GLU A 5 -4.33 13.18 -8.89
N ASP A 6 -5.04 14.28 -8.63
CA ASP A 6 -6.36 14.28 -7.99
C ASP A 6 -7.50 13.78 -8.91
N LYS A 7 -7.31 13.82 -10.23
CA LYS A 7 -8.30 13.23 -11.17
C LYS A 7 -8.19 11.72 -11.30
N ILE A 8 -7.05 11.11 -10.97
CA ILE A 8 -6.81 9.68 -11.21
C ILE A 8 -7.48 8.80 -10.14
N VAL A 9 -7.59 9.29 -8.90
CA VAL A 9 -8.10 8.47 -7.78
C VAL A 9 -9.62 8.39 -7.77
N ALA A 10 -10.34 9.46 -8.12
CA ALA A 10 -11.80 9.49 -8.07
C ALA A 10 -12.49 8.96 -9.35
N SER A 11 -11.86 9.08 -10.53
CA SER A 11 -12.52 8.74 -11.80
C SER A 11 -12.28 7.29 -12.27
N SER A 12 -11.23 6.61 -11.83
CA SER A 12 -10.88 5.29 -12.39
C SER A 12 -11.63 4.10 -11.77
N PHE A 13 -12.31 4.27 -10.64
CA PHE A 13 -12.99 3.16 -9.96
C PHE A 13 -14.38 2.84 -10.51
N ASP A 14 -15.09 3.80 -11.13
CA ASP A 14 -16.49 3.60 -11.56
C ASP A 14 -16.63 3.03 -12.99
N GLU A 15 -15.61 3.14 -13.84
CA GLU A 15 -15.64 2.68 -15.24
C GLU A 15 -15.27 1.19 -15.45
N LEU A 16 -14.94 0.44 -14.38
CA LEU A 16 -14.42 -0.94 -14.47
C LEU A 16 -15.49 -2.04 -14.29
N ARG A 17 -16.76 -1.77 -14.61
CA ARG A 17 -17.79 -2.82 -14.66
C ARG A 17 -17.72 -3.55 -16.00
N GLY A 18 -16.80 -4.53 -16.08
CA GLY A 18 -16.78 -5.50 -17.18
C GLY A 18 -18.16 -6.11 -17.42
N GLU A 19 -18.48 -6.34 -18.69
CA GLU A 19 -19.78 -6.88 -19.12
C GLU A 19 -20.17 -8.10 -18.28
N THR A 20 -21.37 -8.06 -17.69
CA THR A 20 -21.85 -9.14 -16.84
C THR A 20 -22.21 -10.33 -17.71
N GLN A 21 -21.24 -11.21 -17.98
CA GLN A 21 -21.47 -12.44 -18.72
C GLN A 21 -22.52 -13.28 -17.98
N ARG A 22 -23.66 -13.51 -18.62
CA ARG A 22 -24.76 -14.29 -18.05
C ARG A 22 -24.50 -15.77 -18.32
N PHE A 23 -24.43 -16.56 -17.26
CA PHE A 23 -24.33 -18.01 -17.36
C PHE A 23 -25.71 -18.62 -17.62
N SER A 24 -25.77 -19.58 -18.55
CA SER A 24 -26.94 -20.42 -18.75
C SER A 24 -27.18 -21.31 -17.53
N THR A 25 -28.39 -21.84 -17.38
CA THR A 25 -28.74 -22.72 -16.26
C THR A 25 -27.85 -23.98 -16.20
N GLN A 26 -27.40 -24.48 -17.35
CA GLN A 26 -26.54 -25.67 -17.46
C GLN A 26 -25.10 -25.40 -17.00
N GLU A 27 -24.63 -24.16 -17.12
CA GLU A 27 -23.29 -23.74 -16.66
C GLU A 27 -23.23 -23.45 -15.16
N MET A 28 -24.40 -23.34 -14.49
CA MET A 28 -24.44 -23.08 -13.06
C MET A 28 -24.11 -24.31 -12.23
N VAL A 29 -23.40 -24.10 -11.13
CA VAL A 29 -23.00 -25.15 -10.20
C VAL A 29 -24.06 -25.32 -9.11
N VAL A 30 -24.50 -26.54 -8.88
CA VAL A 30 -25.44 -26.85 -7.78
C VAL A 30 -24.68 -26.95 -6.47
N CYS A 31 -25.08 -26.18 -5.46
CA CYS A 31 -24.46 -26.24 -4.14
C CYS A 31 -24.81 -27.57 -3.43
N PRO A 32 -23.83 -28.34 -2.94
CA PRO A 32 -24.10 -29.62 -2.27
C PRO A 32 -24.83 -29.45 -0.93
N ARG A 33 -24.76 -28.26 -0.30
CA ARG A 33 -25.38 -28.00 1.01
C ARG A 33 -26.83 -27.55 0.92
N CYS A 34 -27.16 -26.66 -0.01
CA CYS A 34 -28.51 -26.08 -0.09
C CYS A 34 -29.24 -26.35 -1.41
N ALA A 35 -28.64 -27.13 -2.32
CA ALA A 35 -29.15 -27.46 -3.65
C ALA A 35 -29.46 -26.28 -4.58
N ARG A 36 -29.17 -25.03 -4.17
CA ARG A 36 -29.36 -23.85 -5.03
C ARG A 36 -28.20 -23.71 -6.03
N ARG A 37 -28.53 -23.28 -7.25
CA ARG A 37 -27.58 -23.04 -8.34
C ARG A 37 -26.80 -21.74 -8.09
N SER A 38 -25.49 -21.76 -8.17
CA SER A 38 -24.61 -20.59 -8.05
C SER A 38 -23.77 -20.42 -9.33
N PRO A 39 -23.37 -19.19 -9.69
CA PRO A 39 -22.50 -18.97 -10.83
C PRO A 39 -21.16 -19.74 -10.69
N PRO A 40 -20.63 -20.30 -11.79
CA PRO A 40 -19.40 -21.10 -11.78
C PRO A 40 -18.14 -20.29 -11.44
N THR A 41 -18.22 -18.95 -11.49
CA THR A 41 -17.12 -18.03 -11.18
C THR A 41 -16.81 -17.92 -9.70
N ARG A 42 -17.70 -18.37 -8.81
CA ARG A 42 -17.54 -18.24 -7.35
C ARG A 42 -16.99 -19.51 -6.73
N MET A 43 -16.18 -19.36 -5.68
CA MET A 43 -15.71 -20.48 -4.87
C MET A 43 -16.71 -20.89 -3.78
N LYS A 44 -17.58 -19.97 -3.36
CA LYS A 44 -18.60 -20.18 -2.32
C LYS A 44 -20.01 -19.93 -2.88
N CYS A 45 -20.97 -20.72 -2.41
CA CYS A 45 -22.37 -20.62 -2.78
C CYS A 45 -22.91 -19.23 -2.45
N LEU A 46 -23.65 -18.64 -3.40
CA LEU A 46 -24.27 -17.32 -3.22
C LEU A 46 -25.27 -17.26 -2.07
N TYR A 47 -25.92 -18.38 -1.74
CA TYR A 47 -27.04 -18.40 -0.80
C TYR A 47 -26.67 -18.86 0.60
N CYS A 48 -25.74 -19.80 0.73
CA CYS A 48 -25.41 -20.41 2.03
C CYS A 48 -23.92 -20.32 2.40
N GLY A 49 -23.08 -19.77 1.52
CA GLY A 49 -21.64 -19.61 1.76
C GLY A 49 -20.82 -20.90 1.74
N ALA A 50 -21.43 -22.07 1.56
CA ALA A 50 -20.71 -23.35 1.47
C ALA A 50 -19.79 -23.39 0.25
N ALA A 51 -18.64 -24.06 0.37
CA ALA A 51 -17.72 -24.29 -0.75
C ALA A 51 -18.44 -25.01 -1.90
N LEU A 52 -18.21 -24.54 -3.13
CA LEU A 52 -18.72 -25.17 -4.34
C LEU A 52 -17.70 -26.21 -4.85
N PRO A 53 -18.16 -27.34 -5.41
CA PRO A 53 -17.28 -28.36 -5.94
C PRO A 53 -16.39 -27.79 -7.05
N GLU A 54 -15.15 -28.27 -7.11
CA GLU A 54 -14.22 -28.02 -8.21
C GLU A 54 -14.42 -29.05 -9.29
N THR A 55 -14.77 -28.60 -10.49
CA THR A 55 -14.75 -29.40 -11.71
C THR A 55 -13.81 -28.74 -12.71
N GLU A 56 -13.25 -29.49 -13.65
CA GLU A 56 -12.35 -28.92 -14.68
C GLU A 56 -13.00 -27.74 -15.43
N ALA A 57 -14.30 -27.85 -15.75
CA ALA A 57 -15.05 -26.78 -16.40
C ALA A 57 -15.20 -25.51 -15.53
N THR A 58 -15.34 -25.66 -14.21
CA THR A 58 -15.52 -24.52 -13.30
C THR A 58 -14.20 -23.90 -12.89
N LYS A 59 -13.12 -24.70 -12.85
CA LYS A 59 -11.78 -24.26 -12.45
C LYS A 59 -11.27 -23.11 -13.31
N ALA A 60 -11.47 -23.18 -14.63
CA ALA A 60 -11.06 -22.14 -15.57
C ALA A 60 -11.90 -20.85 -15.46
N LEU A 61 -13.15 -20.97 -14.98
CA LEU A 61 -14.08 -19.85 -14.83
C LEU A 61 -13.99 -19.15 -13.48
N ARG A 62 -13.37 -19.77 -12.47
CA ARG A 62 -13.23 -19.19 -11.14
C ARG A 62 -12.46 -17.88 -11.21
N ARG A 63 -12.99 -16.89 -10.49
CA ARG A 63 -12.35 -15.58 -10.34
C ARG A 63 -12.14 -15.28 -8.85
N PRO A 64 -11.01 -14.66 -8.49
CA PRO A 64 -10.79 -14.22 -7.12
C PRO A 64 -11.80 -13.13 -6.74
N ALA A 65 -12.19 -13.10 -5.46
CA ALA A 65 -12.97 -11.98 -4.94
C ALA A 65 -12.01 -10.85 -4.55
N LEU A 66 -11.79 -9.91 -5.47
CA LEU A 66 -10.96 -8.71 -5.23
C LEU A 66 -11.75 -7.65 -4.44
N LYS A 67 -12.18 -7.99 -3.23
CA LYS A 67 -12.80 -7.02 -2.31
C LYS A 67 -11.68 -6.22 -1.65
N THR A 68 -11.85 -4.91 -1.53
CA THR A 68 -11.02 -4.09 -0.66
C THR A 68 -11.14 -4.59 0.78
N LEU A 69 -10.00 -4.99 1.34
CA LEU A 69 -9.89 -5.34 2.75
C LEU A 69 -9.72 -4.08 3.60
N GLU A 70 -10.39 -4.06 4.74
CA GLU A 70 -10.23 -3.02 5.74
C GLU A 70 -8.80 -3.03 6.32
N GLU A 71 -8.43 -1.96 7.02
CA GLU A 71 -7.09 -1.79 7.58
C GLU A 71 -6.77 -2.88 8.64
N TRP A 72 -7.77 -3.28 9.43
CA TRP A 72 -7.63 -4.29 10.49
C TRP A 72 -7.80 -5.74 10.00
N GLU A 73 -8.34 -5.94 8.80
CA GLU A 73 -8.47 -7.30 8.22
C GLU A 73 -7.08 -7.80 7.84
N GLN A 74 -6.77 -9.06 8.16
CA GLN A 74 -5.54 -9.72 7.68
C GLN A 74 -5.79 -10.32 6.29
N GLY A 75 -4.79 -10.28 5.43
CA GLY A 75 -4.88 -10.83 4.08
C GLY A 75 -3.56 -11.40 3.56
N PHE A 76 -3.61 -11.82 2.30
CA PHE A 76 -2.50 -12.39 1.55
C PHE A 76 -2.21 -11.49 0.35
N ASN A 77 -0.94 -11.11 0.20
CA ASN A 77 -0.48 -10.25 -0.89
C ASN A 77 0.04 -11.13 -2.01
N VAL A 78 -0.49 -10.97 -3.21
CA VAL A 78 0.07 -11.59 -4.42
C VAL A 78 0.98 -10.57 -5.07
N VAL A 79 2.29 -10.81 -5.04
CA VAL A 79 3.32 -9.87 -5.46
C VAL A 79 3.93 -10.34 -6.78
N LEU A 80 3.86 -9.49 -7.80
CA LEU A 80 4.61 -9.68 -9.04
C LEU A 80 6.10 -9.55 -8.76
N LEU A 81 6.88 -10.52 -9.23
CA LEU A 81 8.33 -10.47 -9.19
C LEU A 81 8.88 -9.97 -10.54
N PRO A 82 10.00 -9.23 -10.54
CA PRO A 82 10.71 -8.88 -11.76
C PRO A 82 11.16 -10.16 -12.48
N ASP A 83 10.65 -10.42 -13.67
CA ASP A 83 11.09 -11.52 -14.52
C ASP A 83 12.10 -11.01 -15.56
N GLY A 84 13.31 -11.53 -15.50
CA GLY A 84 14.47 -10.93 -16.14
C GLY A 84 14.56 -11.02 -17.67
N SER A 85 13.61 -11.61 -18.43
CA SER A 85 13.79 -11.71 -19.89
C SER A 85 12.63 -12.29 -20.73
N ALA A 86 11.46 -12.65 -20.19
CA ALA A 86 10.41 -13.25 -21.03
C ALA A 86 9.55 -12.16 -21.70
N ALA A 87 9.46 -12.18 -23.03
CA ALA A 87 8.49 -11.36 -23.75
C ALA A 87 7.08 -11.85 -23.41
N ILE A 88 6.39 -11.10 -22.55
CA ILE A 88 4.99 -11.37 -22.18
C ILE A 88 4.11 -11.12 -23.41
N SER A 89 3.27 -12.08 -23.77
CA SER A 89 2.37 -11.92 -24.92
C SER A 89 1.28 -10.90 -24.61
N ASP A 90 0.80 -10.21 -25.65
CA ASP A 90 -0.30 -9.25 -25.55
C ASP A 90 -1.57 -9.89 -24.95
N THR A 91 -1.81 -11.15 -25.32
CA THR A 91 -2.92 -11.97 -24.80
C THR A 91 -2.77 -12.25 -23.31
N ALA A 92 -1.57 -12.60 -22.84
CA ALA A 92 -1.31 -12.86 -21.43
C ALA A 92 -1.45 -11.59 -20.59
N SER A 93 -0.97 -10.45 -21.10
CA SER A 93 -1.16 -9.14 -20.46
C SER A 93 -2.65 -8.79 -20.31
N HIS A 94 -3.44 -8.96 -21.37
CA HIS A 94 -4.88 -8.71 -21.35
C HIS A 94 -5.63 -9.65 -20.37
N GLU A 95 -5.29 -10.93 -20.35
CA GLU A 95 -5.92 -11.88 -19.42
C GLU A 95 -5.57 -11.59 -17.96
N ALA A 96 -4.30 -11.23 -17.68
CA ALA A 96 -3.84 -10.85 -16.35
C ALA A 96 -4.50 -9.55 -15.87
N SER A 97 -4.60 -8.52 -16.73
CA SER A 97 -5.29 -7.28 -16.38
C SER A 97 -6.77 -7.53 -16.08
N ALA A 98 -7.43 -8.38 -16.87
CA ALA A 98 -8.82 -8.77 -16.65
C ALA A 98 -9.02 -9.56 -15.34
N LEU A 99 -8.06 -10.41 -14.93
CA LEU A 99 -8.08 -11.11 -13.64
C LEU A 99 -8.05 -10.13 -12.46
N LEU A 100 -7.24 -9.07 -12.57
CA LEU A 100 -7.09 -8.02 -11.55
C LEU A 100 -8.17 -6.93 -11.62
N ARG A 101 -9.02 -6.95 -12.66
CA ARG A 101 -9.95 -5.86 -12.99
C ARG A 101 -9.23 -4.52 -13.17
N LEU A 102 -8.04 -4.58 -13.78
CA LEU A 102 -7.26 -3.42 -14.16
C LEU A 102 -7.41 -3.16 -15.66
N GLY A 103 -7.32 -1.88 -16.04
CA GLY A 103 -7.13 -1.52 -17.44
C GLY A 103 -5.81 -2.10 -17.96
N LYS A 104 -5.81 -2.60 -19.21
CA LYS A 104 -4.62 -3.20 -19.85
C LYS A 104 -3.41 -2.27 -19.79
N ASN A 105 -3.58 -1.00 -20.15
CA ASN A 105 -2.50 -0.01 -20.10
C ASN A 105 -1.90 0.14 -18.69
N ALA A 106 -2.74 0.16 -17.65
CA ALA A 106 -2.24 0.28 -16.27
C ALA A 106 -1.41 -0.94 -15.88
N PHE A 107 -1.84 -2.15 -16.25
CA PHE A 107 -1.08 -3.37 -16.01
C PHE A 107 0.24 -3.40 -16.79
N GLU A 108 0.24 -2.98 -18.06
CA GLU A 108 1.47 -2.88 -18.86
C GLU A 108 2.48 -1.88 -18.27
N GLU A 109 2.01 -0.74 -17.76
CA GLU A 109 2.88 0.20 -17.04
C GLU A 109 3.47 -0.42 -15.77
N MET A 110 2.69 -1.23 -15.03
CA MET A 110 3.20 -1.99 -13.88
C MET A 110 4.34 -2.94 -14.29
N LEU A 111 4.20 -3.65 -15.42
CA LEU A 111 5.23 -4.55 -15.94
C LEU A 111 6.51 -3.79 -16.31
N LYS A 112 6.39 -2.60 -16.91
CA LYS A 112 7.53 -1.78 -17.33
C LYS A 112 8.41 -1.31 -16.18
N VAL A 113 7.87 -1.15 -14.97
CA VAL A 113 8.69 -0.70 -13.83
C VAL A 113 9.71 -1.75 -13.41
N ASN A 114 9.43 -3.03 -13.67
CA ASN A 114 10.34 -4.15 -13.42
C ASN A 114 10.89 -4.20 -11.98
N VAL A 115 10.02 -3.94 -11.01
CA VAL A 115 10.29 -4.02 -9.58
C VAL A 115 9.21 -4.85 -8.90
N PRO A 116 9.48 -5.46 -7.73
CA PRO A 116 8.45 -6.21 -7.02
C PRO A 116 7.25 -5.32 -6.68
N LEU A 117 6.06 -5.77 -7.06
CA LEU A 117 4.85 -4.94 -6.95
C LEU A 117 3.65 -5.80 -6.52
N PRO A 118 2.91 -5.41 -5.47
CA PRO A 118 1.70 -6.11 -5.08
C PRO A 118 0.63 -5.93 -6.16
N LEU A 119 0.16 -7.05 -6.73
CA LEU A 119 -0.92 -7.09 -7.71
C LEU A 119 -2.28 -7.11 -7.04
N ALA A 120 -2.40 -7.80 -5.90
CA ALA A 120 -3.65 -7.88 -5.16
C ALA A 120 -3.39 -8.18 -3.68
N ARG A 121 -4.34 -7.78 -2.83
CA ARG A 121 -4.44 -8.19 -1.43
C ARG A 121 -5.80 -8.88 -1.25
N VAL A 122 -5.79 -10.17 -0.94
CA VAL A 122 -7.00 -11.01 -0.86
C VAL A 122 -7.22 -11.56 0.55
N ALA A 123 -8.47 -11.89 0.89
CA ALA A 123 -8.86 -12.25 2.25
C ALA A 123 -8.36 -13.63 2.67
N THR A 124 -8.20 -14.54 1.71
CA THR A 124 -7.95 -15.96 1.99
C THR A 124 -6.78 -16.50 1.19
N GLU A 125 -6.14 -17.53 1.74
CA GLU A 125 -5.02 -18.20 1.08
C GLU A 125 -5.46 -18.88 -0.23
N ASP A 126 -6.64 -19.50 -0.26
CA ASP A 126 -7.21 -20.12 -1.46
C ASP A 126 -7.36 -19.11 -2.62
N GLU A 127 -7.76 -17.87 -2.33
CA GLU A 127 -7.84 -16.81 -3.34
C GLU A 127 -6.46 -16.39 -3.86
N ALA A 128 -5.47 -16.35 -2.97
CA ALA A 128 -4.09 -16.02 -3.33
C ALA A 128 -3.47 -17.13 -4.19
N GLN A 129 -3.68 -18.40 -3.82
CA GLN A 129 -3.24 -19.58 -4.58
C GLN A 129 -3.93 -19.66 -5.95
N LEU A 130 -5.21 -19.30 -6.03
CA LEU A 130 -5.90 -19.18 -7.32
C LEU A 130 -5.22 -18.13 -8.21
N LEU A 131 -4.92 -16.95 -7.67
CA LEU A 131 -4.19 -15.91 -8.40
C LEU A 131 -2.81 -16.39 -8.83
N GLU A 132 -2.01 -16.96 -7.92
CA GLU A 132 -0.68 -17.50 -8.22
C GLU A 132 -0.71 -18.51 -9.36
N LYS A 133 -1.63 -19.49 -9.30
CA LYS A 133 -1.81 -20.48 -10.36
C LYS A 133 -2.15 -19.82 -11.70
N ARG A 134 -3.07 -18.86 -11.72
CA ARG A 134 -3.51 -18.18 -12.95
C ARG A 134 -2.42 -17.31 -13.54
N PHE A 135 -1.63 -16.62 -12.72
CA PHE A 135 -0.48 -15.86 -13.19
C PHE A 135 0.65 -16.77 -13.70
N GLY A 136 0.88 -17.90 -13.04
CA GLY A 136 1.82 -18.92 -13.51
C GLY A 136 1.44 -19.52 -14.87
N GLU A 137 0.16 -19.81 -15.12
CA GLU A 137 -0.36 -20.25 -16.42
C GLU A 137 -0.09 -19.22 -17.55
N LEU A 138 0.01 -17.94 -17.18
CA LEU A 138 0.30 -16.82 -18.07
C LEU A 138 1.79 -16.45 -18.12
N ASN A 139 2.67 -17.26 -17.50
CA ASN A 139 4.11 -17.05 -17.41
C ASN A 139 4.55 -15.79 -16.65
N PHE A 140 3.80 -15.37 -15.64
CA PHE A 140 4.24 -14.34 -14.69
C PHE A 140 4.74 -14.99 -13.40
N ALA A 141 5.95 -14.63 -12.95
CA ALA A 141 6.38 -14.97 -11.60
C ALA A 141 5.67 -14.10 -10.57
N VAL A 142 4.91 -14.75 -9.69
CA VAL A 142 4.29 -14.11 -8.54
C VAL A 142 4.62 -14.88 -7.27
N GLU A 143 4.48 -14.21 -6.14
CA GLU A 143 4.71 -14.79 -4.82
C GLU A 143 3.62 -14.35 -3.85
N ILE A 144 3.14 -15.30 -3.05
CA ILE A 144 2.17 -15.05 -1.99
C ILE A 144 2.91 -14.68 -0.70
N ILE A 145 2.63 -13.50 -0.15
CA ILE A 145 3.19 -13.01 1.10
C ILE A 145 2.05 -12.63 2.06
N PRO A 146 1.89 -13.33 3.20
CA PRO A 146 0.83 -12.99 4.15
C PRO A 146 1.12 -11.66 4.85
N ASP A 147 0.08 -10.93 5.23
CA ASP A 147 0.25 -9.62 5.91
C ASP A 147 1.07 -9.72 7.19
N VAL A 148 0.97 -10.82 7.94
CA VAL A 148 1.81 -11.08 9.12
C VAL A 148 3.32 -11.13 8.81
N ALA A 149 3.70 -11.39 7.56
CA ALA A 149 5.10 -11.28 7.14
C ALA A 149 5.52 -9.82 6.88
N LEU A 150 4.58 -8.93 6.51
CA LEU A 150 4.85 -7.53 6.18
C LEU A 150 4.59 -6.55 7.33
N VAL A 151 3.51 -6.72 8.08
CA VAL A 151 3.05 -5.78 9.11
C VAL A 151 2.71 -6.57 10.38
N THR A 152 3.65 -6.58 11.33
CA THR A 152 3.37 -6.97 12.73
C THR A 152 3.57 -5.75 13.62
N GLU A 153 2.96 -5.73 14.80
CA GLU A 153 3.17 -4.65 15.79
C GLU A 153 4.66 -4.46 16.12
N THR A 154 5.42 -5.55 16.16
CA THR A 154 6.89 -5.56 16.32
C THR A 154 7.66 -4.99 15.14
N LYS A 155 7.03 -4.85 13.96
CA LYS A 155 7.64 -4.34 12.74
C LYS A 155 7.34 -2.87 12.48
N VAL A 156 6.48 -2.19 13.24
CA VAL A 156 6.21 -0.73 13.07
C VAL A 156 7.54 0.05 13.22
N PRO A 157 7.85 1.01 12.32
CA PRO A 157 9.15 1.66 12.36
C PRO A 157 9.23 2.55 13.61
N LYS A 158 10.32 2.42 14.38
CA LYS A 158 10.58 3.37 15.46
C LYS A 158 10.92 4.73 14.85
N ARG A 159 10.12 5.77 15.17
CA ARG A 159 10.38 7.13 14.68
C ARG A 159 11.65 7.69 15.31
N VAL A 160 12.59 8.12 14.49
CA VAL A 160 13.89 8.66 14.91
C VAL A 160 13.77 10.17 15.04
N ARG A 161 14.25 10.72 16.15
CA ARG A 161 14.32 12.18 16.35
C ARG A 161 15.71 12.74 16.07
N GLN A 162 16.75 11.92 16.23
CA GLN A 162 18.13 12.32 16.08
C GLN A 162 18.99 11.13 15.69
N LEU A 163 20.04 11.40 14.92
CA LEU A 163 21.11 10.46 14.65
C LEU A 163 22.43 10.97 15.23
N GLN A 164 23.31 10.04 15.55
CA GLN A 164 24.73 10.30 15.74
C GLN A 164 25.49 9.20 15.01
N TRP A 165 26.62 9.52 14.42
CA TRP A 165 27.44 8.52 13.74
C TRP A 165 28.92 8.71 14.08
N THR A 166 29.62 7.59 14.15
CA THR A 166 31.08 7.51 14.15
C THR A 166 31.53 6.97 12.79
N ASP A 167 32.78 6.54 12.65
CA ASP A 167 33.27 6.01 11.37
C ASP A 167 32.54 4.71 10.95
N ASP A 168 32.28 3.80 11.89
CA ASP A 168 31.72 2.47 11.60
C ASP A 168 30.27 2.27 12.07
N GLU A 169 29.74 3.14 12.93
CA GLU A 169 28.46 2.91 13.60
C GLU A 169 27.52 4.10 13.55
N ILE A 170 26.22 3.81 13.58
CA ILE A 170 25.15 4.78 13.60
C ILE A 170 24.29 4.51 14.82
N THR A 171 24.03 5.57 15.59
CA THR A 171 23.19 5.58 16.77
C THR A 171 21.88 6.28 16.44
N PHE A 172 20.78 5.56 16.63
CA PHE A 172 19.40 6.01 16.42
C PHE A 172 18.77 6.36 17.76
N THR A 173 18.43 7.63 17.96
CA THR A 173 17.65 8.07 19.14
C THR A 173 16.19 8.25 18.73
N THR A 174 15.29 7.53 19.39
CA THR A 174 13.87 7.48 19.01
C THR A 174 13.04 8.56 19.69
N LYS A 175 11.89 8.90 19.09
CA LYS A 175 10.94 9.88 19.64
C LYS A 175 10.17 9.25 20.80
N GLY A 176 10.06 9.97 21.92
CA GLY A 176 9.29 9.54 23.10
C GLY A 176 10.03 8.60 24.06
N SER A 177 11.31 8.32 23.81
CA SER A 177 12.18 7.56 24.71
C SER A 177 13.61 8.08 24.63
N ASP A 178 14.36 8.00 25.72
CA ASP A 178 15.82 8.17 25.69
C ASP A 178 16.56 6.90 25.24
N GLU A 179 15.80 5.87 24.84
CA GLU A 179 16.35 4.68 24.18
C GLU A 179 17.11 5.08 22.91
N SER A 180 18.41 4.76 22.91
CA SER A 180 19.28 4.92 21.75
C SER A 180 19.77 3.55 21.31
N GLN A 181 19.66 3.26 20.02
CA GLN A 181 20.05 1.97 19.44
C GLN A 181 21.24 2.18 18.52
N ARG A 182 22.34 1.49 18.80
CA ARG A 182 23.58 1.56 18.03
C ARG A 182 23.69 0.33 17.13
N ILE A 183 23.97 0.54 15.86
CA ILE A 183 24.23 -0.53 14.89
C ILE A 183 25.45 -0.20 14.05
N ARG A 184 26.11 -1.20 13.47
CA ARG A 184 27.16 -0.96 12.49
C ARG A 184 26.53 -0.50 11.19
N SER A 185 27.18 0.45 10.52
CA SER A 185 26.73 0.92 9.20
C SER A 185 26.64 -0.22 8.17
N LYS A 186 27.48 -1.25 8.35
CA LYS A 186 27.56 -2.48 7.54
C LYS A 186 26.35 -3.41 7.75
N ASP A 187 25.67 -3.30 8.90
CA ASP A 187 24.52 -4.11 9.26
C ASP A 187 23.21 -3.56 8.66
N ILE A 188 23.22 -2.30 8.21
CA ILE A 188 22.12 -1.70 7.45
C ILE A 188 22.03 -2.43 6.11
N MET A 189 20.83 -2.90 5.78
CA MET A 189 20.61 -3.70 4.58
C MET A 189 19.75 -3.01 3.53
N LEU A 190 18.85 -2.12 3.94
CA LEU A 190 17.90 -1.48 3.05
C LEU A 190 17.58 -0.06 3.55
N LEU A 191 17.59 0.87 2.60
CA LEU A 191 17.16 2.25 2.75
C LEU A 191 16.01 2.49 1.76
N VAL A 192 14.83 2.86 2.26
CA VAL A 192 13.65 3.13 1.44
C VAL A 192 13.23 4.58 1.61
N LEU A 193 13.44 5.38 0.56
CA LEU A 193 13.03 6.77 0.49
C LEU A 193 11.57 6.86 0.02
N GLY A 194 10.80 7.74 0.65
CA GLY A 194 9.42 7.99 0.27
C GLY A 194 8.92 9.37 0.67
N ARG A 195 7.65 9.62 0.39
CA ARG A 195 6.94 10.84 0.80
C ARG A 195 5.61 10.44 1.43
N LEU A 196 5.39 10.89 2.66
CA LEU A 196 4.11 10.77 3.34
C LEU A 196 3.25 11.97 2.98
N ARG A 197 2.05 11.71 2.47
CA ARG A 197 1.06 12.73 2.18
C ARG A 197 -0.16 12.53 3.05
N LYS A 198 -0.68 13.64 3.56
CA LYS A 198 -1.92 13.66 4.32
C LYS A 198 -2.77 14.82 3.85
N LEU A 199 -3.94 14.49 3.33
CA LEU A 199 -4.99 15.45 2.97
C LEU A 199 -6.06 15.39 4.05
N ARG A 200 -6.41 16.53 4.61
CA ARG A 200 -7.51 16.68 5.55
C ARG A 200 -8.51 17.70 5.00
N ILE A 201 -9.72 17.23 4.71
CA ILE A 201 -10.83 18.04 4.22
C ILE A 201 -11.81 18.20 5.38
N GLU A 202 -11.93 19.41 5.92
CA GLU A 202 -12.91 19.77 6.93
C GLU A 202 -14.13 20.40 6.23
N VAL A 203 -15.33 19.96 6.61
CA VAL A 203 -16.60 20.47 6.09
C VAL A 203 -17.46 20.90 7.25
N GLU A 204 -17.90 22.15 7.22
CA GLU A 204 -18.88 22.70 8.15
C GLU A 204 -20.25 22.71 7.46
N GLU A 205 -21.22 21.98 8.01
CA GLU A 205 -22.59 21.94 7.51
C GLU A 205 -23.51 22.76 8.41
N GLY A 206 -24.27 23.69 7.81
CA GLY A 206 -25.32 24.44 8.49
C GLY A 206 -26.68 23.76 8.38
N ARG A 207 -27.52 23.92 9.42
CA ARG A 207 -28.95 23.59 9.29
C ARG A 207 -29.67 24.73 8.58
N GLY A 208 -30.26 24.44 7.41
CA GLY A 208 -31.14 25.37 6.70
C GLY A 208 -32.33 25.81 7.55
N ARG A 209 -32.81 27.04 7.34
CA ARG A 209 -34.04 27.55 7.98
C ARG A 209 -35.23 26.80 7.35
N ARG A 210 -35.83 25.87 8.11
CA ARG A 210 -37.01 25.01 7.81
C ARG A 210 -36.71 23.60 7.29
N GLY A 211 -35.91 22.82 8.04
CA GLY A 211 -35.87 21.35 7.88
C GLY A 211 -35.41 20.84 6.51
N GLY A 212 -34.89 21.71 5.65
CA GLY A 212 -34.32 21.37 4.35
C GLY A 212 -32.86 20.98 4.45
N ASP A 213 -32.36 20.45 3.33
CA ASP A 213 -31.04 19.84 3.16
C ASP A 213 -29.91 20.61 3.84
N LYS A 214 -28.92 19.84 4.29
CA LYS A 214 -27.71 20.38 4.89
C LYS A 214 -26.97 21.21 3.84
N GLU A 215 -26.69 22.47 4.18
CA GLU A 215 -25.92 23.36 3.32
C GLU A 215 -24.47 23.36 3.80
N VAL A 216 -23.52 23.10 2.89
CA VAL A 216 -22.10 23.27 3.19
C VAL A 216 -21.84 24.77 3.38
N VAL A 217 -21.47 25.15 4.59
CA VAL A 217 -21.23 26.54 4.99
C VAL A 217 -19.77 26.92 4.75
N GLU A 218 -18.86 26.00 5.03
CA GLU A 218 -17.43 26.21 4.83
C GLU A 218 -16.76 24.86 4.53
N SER A 219 -15.73 24.88 3.69
CA SER A 219 -14.83 23.76 3.50
C SER A 219 -13.39 24.25 3.59
N ARG A 220 -12.55 23.52 4.33
CA ARG A 220 -11.12 23.80 4.48
C ARG A 220 -10.32 22.57 4.10
N GLU A 221 -9.28 22.77 3.32
CA GLU A 221 -8.37 21.72 2.91
C GLU A 221 -6.98 21.99 3.49
N MET A 222 -6.42 20.99 4.16
CA MET A 222 -5.06 21.00 4.68
C MET A 222 -4.28 19.87 4.04
N PHE A 223 -3.13 20.22 3.47
CA PHE A 223 -2.24 19.28 2.80
C PHE A 223 -0.86 19.28 3.46
N GLU A 224 -0.43 18.10 3.91
CA GLU A 224 0.91 17.85 4.45
C GLU A 224 1.65 16.91 3.48
N ASP A 225 2.90 17.24 3.16
CA ASP A 225 3.80 16.40 2.34
C ASP A 225 5.20 16.36 2.96
N GLU A 226 5.52 15.23 3.57
CA GLU A 226 6.72 15.00 4.35
C GLU A 226 7.65 13.97 3.67
N SER A 227 8.94 14.29 3.55
CA SER A 227 9.94 13.30 3.10
C SER A 227 10.30 12.35 4.23
N VAL A 228 10.35 11.04 3.94
CA VAL A 228 10.67 10.00 4.92
C VAL A 228 11.67 8.99 4.39
N LEU A 229 12.47 8.42 5.29
CA LEU A 229 13.46 7.40 5.01
C LEU A 229 13.28 6.26 6.01
N ASP A 230 12.86 5.09 5.53
CA ASP A 230 12.88 3.87 6.31
C ASP A 230 14.26 3.22 6.23
N VAL A 231 14.84 2.89 7.38
CA VAL A 231 16.13 2.20 7.52
C VAL A 231 15.89 0.83 8.14
N HIS A 232 16.38 -0.22 7.47
CA HIS A 232 16.26 -1.61 7.95
C HIS A 232 17.64 -2.21 8.21
N ALA A 233 17.78 -2.87 9.36
CA ALA A 233 18.98 -3.63 9.72
C ALA A 233 18.77 -5.15 9.55
N SER A 234 19.82 -5.84 9.12
CA SER A 234 19.81 -7.27 8.80
C SER A 234 19.62 -8.20 10.00
N ALA A 235 20.32 -7.95 11.11
CA ALA A 235 20.47 -8.93 12.19
C ALA A 235 19.33 -8.94 13.23
N THR A 236 18.55 -7.85 13.33
CA THR A 236 17.68 -7.61 14.49
C THR A 236 16.22 -7.41 14.13
N GLY A 237 15.89 -7.33 12.83
CA GLY A 237 14.56 -6.93 12.37
C GLY A 237 14.19 -5.51 12.78
N LEU A 238 15.15 -4.72 13.30
CA LEU A 238 14.91 -3.34 13.70
C LEU A 238 14.68 -2.48 12.47
N ARG A 239 13.68 -1.62 12.60
CA ARG A 239 13.28 -0.66 11.59
C ARG A 239 13.14 0.71 12.20
N TRP A 240 13.71 1.68 11.52
CA TRP A 240 13.62 3.08 11.89
C TRP A 240 12.96 3.88 10.77
N ARG A 241 12.19 4.90 11.13
CA ARG A 241 11.70 5.91 10.20
C ARG A 241 12.25 7.26 10.60
N ILE A 242 13.00 7.86 9.68
CA ILE A 242 13.45 9.24 9.78
C ILE A 242 12.49 10.06 8.96
N ALA A 243 11.81 10.99 9.61
CA ALA A 243 10.86 11.89 8.97
C ALA A 243 11.48 13.29 8.92
N ALA A 244 11.31 14.02 7.82
CA ALA A 244 11.99 15.30 7.65
C ALA A 244 11.50 16.35 8.66
N GLU A 245 10.22 16.32 9.02
CA GLU A 245 9.68 17.21 10.03
C GLU A 245 10.06 16.73 11.42
N ASN A 246 10.43 17.69 12.28
CA ASN A 246 10.79 17.44 13.69
C ASN A 246 12.02 16.53 13.90
N PHE A 247 12.89 16.38 12.88
CA PHE A 247 14.17 15.69 13.02
C PHE A 247 15.32 16.67 13.31
N ASP A 248 16.21 16.28 14.22
CA ASP A 248 17.41 17.03 14.53
C ASP A 248 18.58 16.69 13.57
N PHE A 249 18.79 17.59 12.60
CA PHE A 249 19.86 17.51 11.61
C PHE A 249 21.26 17.91 12.14
N SER A 250 21.45 18.06 13.45
CA SER A 250 22.75 18.42 14.01
C SER A 250 23.85 17.38 13.75
N CYS A 251 23.48 16.13 13.42
CA CYS A 251 24.40 15.11 12.92
C CYS A 251 25.17 15.52 11.65
N LEU A 252 24.64 16.45 10.85
CA LEU A 252 25.28 16.91 9.62
C LEU A 252 26.46 17.86 9.86
N GLY A 253 26.62 18.39 11.08
CA GLY A 253 27.67 19.33 11.43
C GLY A 253 27.68 20.55 10.50
N GLU A 254 28.83 20.86 9.93
CA GLU A 254 29.04 22.00 9.01
C GLU A 254 28.27 21.88 7.68
N ARG A 255 27.81 20.68 7.32
CA ARG A 255 27.01 20.45 6.10
C ARG A 255 25.51 20.70 6.32
N LYS A 256 25.12 21.08 7.53
CA LYS A 256 23.75 21.47 7.84
C LYS A 256 23.42 22.78 7.12
N ASN A 257 22.34 22.74 6.34
CA ASN A 257 21.75 23.85 5.62
C ASN A 257 20.57 24.46 6.40
N LEU A 258 20.07 25.60 5.93
CA LEU A 258 18.90 26.26 6.52
C LEU A 258 17.58 25.55 6.16
N LEU A 259 17.51 24.92 4.99
CA LEU A 259 16.28 24.30 4.50
C LEU A 259 16.20 22.82 4.92
N VAL A 260 15.08 22.43 5.52
CA VAL A 260 14.79 21.04 5.93
C VAL A 260 14.94 20.06 4.78
N ALA A 261 14.44 20.41 3.58
CA ALA A 261 14.56 19.54 2.40
C ALA A 261 16.03 19.30 1.97
N GLN A 262 16.89 20.33 2.06
CA GLN A 262 18.33 20.19 1.75
C GLN A 262 19.04 19.35 2.82
N ASN A 263 18.69 19.54 4.08
CA ASN A 263 19.20 18.73 5.18
C ASN A 263 18.80 17.26 5.05
N PHE A 264 17.55 16.98 4.71
CA PHE A 264 17.05 15.63 4.53
C PHE A 264 17.73 14.91 3.35
N ARG A 265 17.95 15.61 2.24
CA ARG A 265 18.73 15.08 1.11
C ARG A 265 20.16 14.79 1.52
N THR A 266 20.83 15.74 2.17
CA THR A 266 22.21 15.57 2.65
C THR A 266 22.32 14.39 3.60
N LEU A 267 21.38 14.26 4.54
CA LEU A 267 21.29 13.11 5.45
C LEU A 267 21.14 11.78 4.73
N THR A 268 20.27 11.74 3.72
CA THR A 268 20.03 10.52 2.93
C THR A 268 21.29 10.11 2.15
N ASP A 269 21.97 11.08 1.53
CA ASP A 269 23.22 10.86 0.81
C ASP A 269 24.34 10.37 1.75
N GLU A 270 24.41 10.93 2.97
CA GLU A 270 25.34 10.48 4.02
C GLU A 270 25.09 9.05 4.48
N LEU A 271 23.83 8.71 4.77
CA LEU A 271 23.48 7.34 5.18
C LEU A 271 23.77 6.34 4.06
N ARG A 272 23.49 6.71 2.80
CA ARG A 272 23.81 5.89 1.63
C ARG A 272 25.33 5.71 1.47
N GLY A 273 26.12 6.76 1.68
CA GLY A 273 27.58 6.70 1.60
C GLY A 273 28.20 5.84 2.70
N ARG A 274 27.58 5.77 3.88
CA ARG A 274 28.05 4.95 5.01
C ARG A 274 27.58 3.50 4.93
N ALA A 275 26.35 3.27 4.47
CA ALA A 275 25.74 1.96 4.31
C ALA A 275 25.94 1.44 2.87
N ILE A 276 27.19 1.30 2.43
CA ILE A 276 27.56 0.97 1.03
C ILE A 276 26.98 -0.39 0.58
N THR A 277 26.81 -1.32 1.51
CA THR A 277 26.24 -2.66 1.28
C THR A 277 24.72 -2.67 1.31
N ALA A 278 24.06 -1.57 1.69
CA ALA A 278 22.63 -1.46 1.75
C ALA A 278 22.05 -1.19 0.36
N ARG A 279 20.94 -1.85 0.05
CA ARG A 279 20.13 -1.49 -1.12
C ARG A 279 19.47 -0.14 -0.85
N PHE A 280 19.56 0.78 -1.81
CA PHE A 280 18.84 2.04 -1.78
C PHE A 280 17.66 1.96 -2.75
N CYS A 281 16.47 2.36 -2.30
CA CYS A 281 15.25 2.38 -3.11
C CYS A 281 14.52 3.72 -2.95
N ASP A 282 14.32 4.43 -4.06
CA ASP A 282 13.60 5.70 -4.14
C ASP A 282 12.36 5.63 -5.05
N ASP A 283 11.98 4.42 -5.49
CA ASP A 283 10.88 4.19 -6.42
C ASP A 283 9.48 4.47 -5.87
N TYR A 284 9.32 4.59 -4.54
CA TYR A 284 7.99 4.62 -3.90
C TYR A 284 7.07 5.70 -4.48
N THR A 285 7.57 6.92 -4.67
CA THR A 285 6.76 8.03 -5.19
C THR A 285 6.21 7.74 -6.59
N ARG A 286 7.02 7.10 -7.45
CA ARG A 286 6.60 6.69 -8.79
C ARG A 286 5.65 5.50 -8.76
N LEU A 287 5.83 4.57 -7.83
CA LEU A 287 5.04 3.35 -7.73
C LEU A 287 3.69 3.53 -7.04
N ARG A 288 3.51 4.63 -6.29
CA ARG A 288 2.33 4.89 -5.48
C ARG A 288 0.99 4.67 -6.20
N PRO A 289 0.78 5.13 -7.45
CA PRO A 289 -0.49 4.90 -8.14
C PRO A 289 -0.77 3.41 -8.37
N PHE A 290 0.26 2.60 -8.62
CA PHE A 290 0.10 1.16 -8.81
C PHE A 290 -0.10 0.43 -7.48
N LEU A 291 0.59 0.87 -6.42
CA LEU A 291 0.40 0.32 -5.07
C LEU A 291 -1.04 0.50 -4.58
N ALA A 292 -1.73 1.56 -5.00
CA ALA A 292 -3.11 1.86 -4.58
C ALA A 292 -4.10 0.75 -4.94
N HIS A 293 -3.80 -0.09 -5.93
CA HIS A 293 -4.67 -1.20 -6.31
C HIS A 293 -4.72 -2.31 -5.26
N ALA A 294 -3.56 -2.71 -4.73
CA ALA A 294 -3.49 -3.74 -3.68
C ALA A 294 -3.55 -3.13 -2.27
N TRP A 295 -2.99 -1.93 -2.09
CA TRP A 295 -2.89 -1.19 -0.84
C TRP A 295 -3.41 0.24 -1.03
N PRO A 296 -4.74 0.44 -0.95
CA PRO A 296 -5.33 1.77 -1.10
C PRO A 296 -4.84 2.73 0.00
N LEU A 297 -5.07 4.03 -0.24
CA LEU A 297 -4.85 5.05 0.78
C LEU A 297 -5.80 4.81 1.97
N THR A 298 -5.32 5.11 3.17
CA THR A 298 -6.17 5.08 4.36
C THR A 298 -7.06 6.31 4.33
N GLU A 299 -8.37 6.10 4.29
CA GLU A 299 -9.39 7.15 4.39
C GLU A 299 -10.19 6.96 5.68
N ARG A 300 -10.36 8.04 6.45
CA ARG A 300 -11.20 8.06 7.65
C ARG A 300 -11.98 9.36 7.74
N THR A 301 -13.25 9.26 8.09
CA THR A 301 -14.09 10.42 8.38
C THR A 301 -14.34 10.52 9.88
N GLU A 302 -13.91 11.64 10.47
CA GLU A 302 -14.10 11.97 11.87
C GLU A 302 -15.24 13.00 11.99
N ALA A 303 -16.23 12.73 12.85
CA ALA A 303 -17.25 13.74 13.16
C ALA A 303 -16.69 14.72 14.21
N GLY A 304 -16.64 16.01 13.87
CA GLY A 304 -16.21 17.10 14.76
C GLY A 304 -17.27 17.57 15.76
N GLY A 305 -18.50 17.05 15.63
CA GLY A 305 -19.60 17.32 16.55
C GLY A 305 -20.38 18.59 16.24
N LEU A 306 -21.29 18.98 17.13
CA LEU A 306 -22.16 20.14 16.99
C LEU A 306 -21.49 21.37 17.61
N ARG A 307 -21.15 22.37 16.79
CA ARG A 307 -20.60 23.65 17.26
C ARG A 307 -21.61 24.77 17.12
N ARG A 308 -21.63 25.67 18.11
CA ARG A 308 -22.46 26.87 18.10
C ARG A 308 -21.66 28.02 17.50
N SER A 309 -21.98 28.43 16.28
CA SER A 309 -21.31 29.57 15.63
C SER A 309 -21.83 30.91 16.14
N ARG A 310 -23.14 31.00 16.44
CA ARG A 310 -23.83 32.20 16.96
C ARG A 310 -25.00 31.82 17.86
N PRO A 311 -25.55 32.75 18.66
CA PRO A 311 -26.79 32.48 19.38
C PRO A 311 -27.90 31.97 18.46
N GLY A 312 -28.35 30.73 18.66
CA GLY A 312 -29.41 30.10 17.87
C GLY A 312 -28.97 29.48 16.53
N ARG A 313 -27.69 29.50 16.15
CA ARG A 313 -27.17 28.77 14.98
C ARG A 313 -26.16 27.70 15.41
N PHE A 314 -26.38 26.49 14.91
CA PHE A 314 -25.51 25.34 15.11
C PHE A 314 -25.03 24.82 13.76
N HIS A 315 -23.77 24.38 13.73
CA HIS A 315 -23.16 23.70 12.58
C HIS A 315 -22.63 22.35 13.04
N THR A 316 -22.62 21.39 12.12
CA THR A 316 -21.94 20.11 12.31
C THR A 316 -20.63 20.14 11.54
N GLU A 317 -19.55 19.78 12.20
CA GLU A 317 -18.23 19.64 11.58
C GLU A 317 -17.96 18.18 11.26
N ALA A 318 -17.37 17.90 10.10
CA ALA A 318 -16.82 16.61 9.74
C ALA A 318 -15.45 16.81 9.10
N ALA A 319 -14.51 15.89 9.33
CA ALA A 319 -13.20 15.92 8.72
C ALA A 319 -12.88 14.57 8.06
N THR A 320 -12.67 14.57 6.76
CA THR A 320 -12.15 13.40 6.04
C THR A 320 -10.64 13.52 5.92
N ILE A 321 -9.92 12.49 6.38
CA ILE A 321 -8.46 12.41 6.33
C ILE A 321 -8.08 11.26 5.41
N MET A 322 -7.28 11.57 4.39
CA MET A 322 -6.65 10.60 3.50
C MET A 322 -5.14 10.62 3.71
N ASN A 323 -4.50 9.46 3.90
CA ASN A 323 -3.05 9.38 4.01
C ASN A 323 -2.46 8.08 3.42
N ASN A 324 -1.17 8.11 3.08
CA ASN A 324 -0.46 6.97 2.49
C ASN A 324 0.54 6.29 3.45
N GLU A 325 0.48 6.57 4.77
CA GLU A 325 1.48 6.05 5.72
C GLU A 325 1.46 4.52 5.79
N ALA A 326 0.29 3.90 5.85
CA ALA A 326 0.15 2.45 5.84
C ALA A 326 0.68 1.83 4.53
N GLN A 327 0.38 2.47 3.39
CA GLN A 327 0.85 2.02 2.08
C GLN A 327 2.38 2.08 1.97
N PHE A 328 3.02 3.20 2.35
CA PHE A 328 4.48 3.31 2.37
C PHE A 328 5.11 2.27 3.30
N THR A 329 4.51 2.08 4.48
CA THR A 329 4.98 1.13 5.49
C THR A 329 4.95 -0.31 4.96
N ARG A 330 3.88 -0.72 4.26
CA ARG A 330 3.77 -2.04 3.61
C ARG A 330 4.80 -2.21 2.50
N TYR A 331 4.96 -1.20 1.65
CA TYR A 331 5.95 -1.21 0.57
C TYR A 331 7.37 -1.39 1.09
N SER A 332 7.75 -0.58 2.09
CA SER A 332 9.04 -0.67 2.77
C SER A 332 9.29 -2.06 3.38
N CYS A 333 8.27 -2.64 4.03
CA CYS A 333 8.36 -3.99 4.58
C CYS A 333 8.43 -5.08 3.50
N LEU A 334 7.74 -4.93 2.37
CA LEU A 334 7.82 -5.86 1.24
C LEU A 334 9.25 -5.92 0.69
N LEU A 335 9.85 -4.76 0.44
CA LEU A 335 11.23 -4.70 -0.02
C LEU A 335 12.19 -5.34 0.98
N HIS A 336 12.00 -5.10 2.27
CA HIS A 336 12.82 -5.70 3.31
C HIS A 336 12.68 -7.23 3.33
N HIS A 337 11.45 -7.74 3.27
CA HIS A 337 11.17 -9.18 3.20
C HIS A 337 11.88 -9.85 2.01
N LEU A 338 11.78 -9.24 0.83
CA LEU A 338 12.41 -9.75 -0.38
C LEU A 338 13.93 -9.66 -0.34
N GLU A 339 14.48 -8.61 0.25
CA GLU A 339 15.93 -8.44 0.41
C GLU A 339 16.53 -9.44 1.41
N LEU A 340 15.84 -9.70 2.54
CA LEU A 340 16.24 -10.75 3.49
C LEU A 340 16.31 -12.11 2.79
N ARG A 341 15.27 -12.45 2.04
CA ARG A 341 15.21 -13.71 1.30
C ARG A 341 16.30 -13.81 0.23
N ARG A 342 16.58 -12.71 -0.48
CA ARG A 342 17.66 -12.67 -1.49
C ARG A 342 19.01 -12.97 -0.85
N ARG A 343 19.30 -12.42 0.34
CA ARG A 343 20.55 -12.69 1.05
C ARG A 343 20.65 -14.14 1.51
N VAL A 344 19.56 -14.69 2.07
CA VAL A 344 19.51 -16.10 2.49
C VAL A 344 19.67 -17.08 1.33
N LYS A 345 19.21 -16.74 0.11
CA LYS A 345 19.38 -17.58 -1.10
C LYS A 345 20.73 -17.39 -1.81
N GLY A 346 21.44 -16.30 -1.50
CA GLY A 346 22.72 -15.95 -2.12
C GLY A 346 23.94 -16.40 -1.32
N GLU A 347 23.74 -16.79 -0.06
CA GLU A 347 24.63 -17.64 0.75
C GLU A 347 24.33 -19.12 0.49
#